data_AF-A0A520IDL1-F1
#
_entry.id   AF-A0A520IDL1-F1
#
_cell.length_a   1.000
_cell.length_b   1.000
_cell.length_c   1.000
_cell.angle_alpha   90.00
_cell.angle_beta   90.00
_cell.angle_gamma   90.00
#
_symmetry.space_group_name_H-M   'P 1'
#
loop_
_entity.id
_entity.type
_entity.pdbx_description
1 polymer ?
#
loop_
_entity_poly.entity_id
_entity_poly.type
_entity_poly.pdbx_seq_one_letter_code
_entity_poly.pdbx_strand_id
1 'polypeptide(L)'
;MIGTGFIYGIAGLMFAAFAVLSATDRTNPKRFGNAAFYAVLAISFLLGGKLGDIGNGVLVLALVAIAGSGAMGRGGRATTTLDERRAEATRLGNRIFLPA
;
A
#
# COMPACT_ATOMS: atom_id res chain seq x y z
N MET A 1 12.92 0.27 -26.89
CA MET A 1 12.12 -0.62 -26.00
C MET A 1 12.45 -0.27 -24.57
N ILE A 2 11.45 -0.02 -23.72
CA ILE A 2 11.70 0.23 -22.30
C ILE A 2 12.00 -1.12 -21.64
N GLY A 3 13.18 -1.31 -21.07
CA GLY A 3 13.57 -2.58 -20.46
C GLY A 3 12.75 -2.90 -19.21
N THR A 4 12.53 -4.18 -18.93
CA THR A 4 11.82 -4.66 -17.71
C THR A 4 12.45 -4.12 -16.43
N GLY A 5 13.77 -3.98 -16.38
CA GLY A 5 14.49 -3.37 -15.26
C GLY A 5 14.09 -1.93 -14.96
N PHE A 6 13.74 -1.13 -15.97
CA PHE A 6 13.27 0.24 -15.77
C PHE A 6 11.89 0.25 -15.10
N ILE A 7 10.97 -0.61 -15.56
CA ILE A 7 9.62 -0.75 -14.99
C ILE A 7 9.72 -1.23 -13.54
N TYR A 8 10.58 -2.21 -13.25
CA TYR A 8 10.82 -2.68 -11.89
C TYR A 8 11.46 -1.62 -11.00
N GLY A 9 12.39 -0.81 -11.55
CA GLY A 9 12.97 0.33 -10.84
C GLY A 9 11.91 1.35 -10.41
N ILE A 10 11.02 1.75 -11.32
CA ILE A 10 9.93 2.70 -11.02
C ILE A 10 8.97 2.11 -9.99
N ALA A 11 8.52 0.87 -10.18
CA ALA A 11 7.60 0.22 -9.24
C ALA A 11 8.23 0.09 -7.84
N GLY A 12 9.50 -0.29 -7.77
CA GLY A 12 10.26 -0.37 -6.53
C GLY A 12 10.39 0.96 -5.81
N LEU A 13 10.71 2.05 -6.54
CA LEU A 13 10.75 3.41 -5.99
C LEU A 13 9.38 3.88 -5.48
N MET A 14 8.31 3.56 -6.22
CA MET A 14 6.94 3.85 -5.79
C MET A 14 6.61 3.15 -4.47
N PHE A 15 6.92 1.86 -4.34
CA PHE A 15 6.72 1.13 -3.09
C PHE A 15 7.62 1.65 -1.96
N ALA A 16 8.85 2.06 -2.25
CA ALA A 16 9.71 2.71 -1.27
C ALA A 16 9.10 4.02 -0.75
N ALA A 17 8.53 4.83 -1.66
CA ALA A 17 7.79 6.04 -1.28
C ALA A 17 6.58 5.70 -0.41
N PHE A 18 5.81 4.65 -0.73
CA PHE A 18 4.69 4.19 0.12
C PHE A 18 5.14 3.67 1.48
N ALA A 19 6.31 3.04 1.57
CA ALA A 19 6.88 2.62 2.84
C ALA A 19 7.21 3.82 3.73
N VAL A 20 7.86 4.85 3.16
CA VAL A 20 8.16 6.11 3.86
C VAL A 20 6.88 6.84 4.27
N LEU A 21 5.94 7.02 3.33
CA LEU A 21 4.65 7.66 3.62
C LEU A 21 3.90 6.91 4.71
N SER A 22 3.86 5.58 4.66
CA SER A 22 3.26 4.75 5.70
C SER A 22 3.94 4.96 7.03
N ALA A 23 5.28 4.91 7.10
CA ALA A 23 6.03 5.09 8.36
C ALA A 23 5.81 6.48 8.99
N THR A 24 5.60 7.50 8.16
CA THR A 24 5.35 8.88 8.60
C THR A 24 3.88 9.19 8.90
N ASP A 25 2.94 8.32 8.53
CA ASP A 25 1.51 8.51 8.77
C ASP A 25 1.18 8.36 10.26
N ARG A 26 1.11 9.50 10.96
CA ARG A 26 0.74 9.55 12.38
C ARG A 26 -0.72 9.23 12.65
N THR A 27 -1.57 9.25 11.63
CA THR A 27 -2.99 8.91 11.78
C THR A 27 -3.24 7.41 11.79
N ASN A 28 -2.24 6.60 11.43
CA ASN A 28 -2.33 5.15 11.39
C ASN A 28 -1.61 4.50 12.58
N PRO A 29 -2.34 3.87 13.54
CA PRO A 29 -1.69 3.18 14.66
C PRO A 29 -0.86 1.96 14.19
N LYS A 30 -1.17 1.43 13.00
CA LYS A 30 -0.50 0.28 12.38
C LYS A 30 0.51 0.69 11.28
N ARG A 31 0.95 1.95 11.30
CA ARG A 31 1.86 2.54 10.31
C ARG A 31 3.11 1.72 10.02
N PHE A 32 3.71 1.12 11.04
CA PHE A 32 4.95 0.35 10.89
C PHE A 32 4.73 -0.99 10.20
N GLY A 33 3.57 -1.64 10.40
CA GLY A 33 3.21 -2.85 9.65
C GLY A 33 3.00 -2.55 8.17
N ASN A 34 2.29 -1.45 7.86
CA ASN A 34 2.16 -0.98 6.47
C ASN A 34 3.53 -0.63 5.86
N ALA A 35 4.36 0.10 6.59
CA ALA A 35 5.70 0.49 6.12
C ALA A 35 6.57 -0.74 5.83
N ALA A 36 6.58 -1.73 6.73
CA ALA A 36 7.31 -2.98 6.54
C ALA A 36 6.82 -3.73 5.30
N PHE A 37 5.49 -3.84 5.10
CA PHE A 37 4.91 -4.48 3.94
C PHE A 37 5.38 -3.83 2.62
N TYR A 38 5.26 -2.50 2.52
CA TYR A 38 5.70 -1.78 1.33
C TYR A 38 7.23 -1.80 1.15
N ALA A 39 8.01 -1.83 2.23
CA ALA A 39 9.46 -1.95 2.15
C ALA A 39 9.89 -3.30 1.58
N VAL A 40 9.24 -4.40 1.98
CA VAL A 40 9.52 -5.74 1.43
C VAL A 40 9.20 -5.79 -0.06
N LEU A 41 8.08 -5.19 -0.50
CA LEU A 41 7.77 -5.04 -1.92
C LEU A 41 8.84 -4.21 -2.66
N ALA A 42 9.25 -3.07 -2.10
CA ALA A 42 10.28 -2.23 -2.70
C ALA A 42 11.59 -3.00 -2.89
N ILE A 43 12.02 -3.76 -1.89
CA ILE A 43 13.22 -4.61 -1.94
C ILE A 43 13.06 -5.68 -3.04
N SER A 44 11.91 -6.35 -3.12
CA SER A 44 11.67 -7.36 -4.15
C SER A 44 11.75 -6.78 -5.57
N PHE A 45 11.20 -5.58 -5.80
CA PHE A 45 11.24 -4.95 -7.12
C PHE A 45 12.62 -4.37 -7.48
N LEU A 46 13.34 -3.79 -6.52
CA LEU A 46 14.65 -3.17 -6.76
C LEU A 46 15.80 -4.18 -6.81
N LEU A 47 15.72 -5.23 -6.00
CA LEU A 47 16.80 -6.18 -5.77
C LEU A 47 16.44 -7.61 -6.15
N GLY A 48 15.20 -7.91 -6.55
CA GLY A 48 14.73 -9.27 -6.83
C GLY A 48 15.59 -10.04 -7.82
N GLY A 49 16.05 -9.37 -8.88
CA GLY A 49 16.97 -9.97 -9.86
C GLY A 49 18.35 -10.37 -9.29
N LYS A 50 18.75 -9.78 -8.15
CA LYS A 50 20.02 -10.08 -7.46
C LYS A 50 19.85 -11.09 -6.32
N LEU A 51 18.63 -11.28 -5.81
CA LEU A 51 18.35 -12.10 -4.63
C LEU A 51 18.16 -13.59 -4.95
N GLY A 52 17.95 -13.94 -6.22
CA GLY A 52 17.68 -15.32 -6.65
C GLY A 52 16.35 -15.88 -6.11
N ASP A 53 16.05 -17.13 -6.42
CA ASP A 53 14.74 -17.72 -6.14
C ASP A 53 14.46 -17.84 -4.63
N ILE A 54 15.45 -18.28 -3.85
CA ILE A 54 15.33 -18.43 -2.40
C ILE A 54 15.11 -17.07 -1.73
N GLY A 55 15.89 -16.05 -2.11
CA GLY A 55 15.75 -14.71 -1.54
C GLY A 55 14.38 -14.09 -1.82
N ASN A 56 13.89 -14.22 -3.06
CA ASN A 56 12.53 -13.78 -3.39
C ASN A 56 11.46 -14.60 -2.66
N GLY A 57 11.65 -15.91 -2.52
CA GLY A 57 10.74 -16.77 -1.74
C GLY A 57 10.63 -16.32 -0.27
N VAL A 58 11.74 -15.97 0.37
CA VAL A 58 11.75 -15.44 1.73
C VAL A 58 11.00 -14.10 1.82
N LEU A 59 11.17 -13.19 0.84
CA LEU A 59 10.40 -11.94 0.80
C LEU A 59 8.89 -12.18 0.69
N VAL A 60 8.48 -13.15 -0.14
CA VAL A 60 7.05 -13.53 -0.27
C VAL A 60 6.51 -14.07 1.06
N LEU A 61 7.25 -14.94 1.75
CA LEU A 61 6.86 -15.44 3.06
C LEU A 61 6.75 -14.31 4.10
N ALA A 62 7.67 -13.34 4.07
CA ALA A 62 7.62 -12.16 4.92
C ALA A 62 6.37 -11.31 4.65
N LEU A 63 5.99 -11.11 3.38
CA LEU A 63 4.74 -10.40 3.02
C LEU A 63 3.52 -11.10 3.60
N VAL A 64 3.44 -12.43 3.45
CA VAL A 64 2.32 -13.23 3.97
C VAL A 64 2.26 -13.15 5.49
N ALA A 65 3.40 -13.24 6.18
CA ALA A 65 3.45 -13.11 7.64
C ALA A 65 2.99 -11.73 8.11
N ILE A 66 3.45 -10.64 7.48
CA ILE A 66 3.04 -9.27 7.82
C ILE A 66 1.54 -9.10 7.58
N ALA A 67 1.03 -9.54 6.43
CA ALA A 67 -0.39 -9.41 6.10
C ALA A 67 -1.28 -10.28 7.01
N GLY A 68 -0.87 -11.51 7.28
CA GLY A 68 -1.63 -12.49 8.09
C GLY A 68 -1.60 -12.19 9.59
N SER A 69 -0.57 -11.51 10.10
CA SER A 69 -0.48 -11.11 11.51
C SER A 69 -1.49 -10.05 11.94
N GLY A 70 -2.20 -9.42 11.00
CA GLY A 70 -3.07 -8.28 11.29
C GLY A 70 -2.29 -7.00 11.65
N ALA A 71 -0.98 -6.95 11.40
CA ALA A 71 -0.14 -5.78 11.66
C ALA A 71 -0.40 -4.59 10.71
N MET A 72 -1.18 -4.79 9.65
CA MET A 72 -1.59 -3.73 8.71
C MET A 72 -2.92 -3.08 9.09
N GLY A 73 -3.10 -1.82 8.71
CA GLY A 73 -4.31 -1.05 9.00
C GLY A 73 -4.48 0.19 8.11
N ARG A 74 -5.64 0.83 8.17
CA ARG A 74 -5.90 2.09 7.48
C ARG A 74 -5.63 3.27 8.40
N GLY A 75 -5.04 4.33 7.85
CA GLY A 75 -4.88 5.60 8.56
C GLY A 75 -6.22 6.24 8.86
N GLY A 76 -6.29 6.92 10.00
CA GLY A 76 -7.49 7.60 10.50
C GLY A 76 -7.77 8.93 9.80
N ARG A 77 -7.58 9.03 8.48
CA ARG A 77 -8.09 10.20 7.74
C ARG A 77 -9.59 10.28 7.98
N ALA A 78 -10.02 11.39 8.56
CA ALA A 78 -11.42 11.66 8.80
C ALA A 78 -12.17 11.53 7.46
N THR A 79 -13.05 10.54 7.39
CA THR A 79 -14.01 10.42 6.30
C THR A 79 -15.24 11.28 6.64
N THR A 80 -16.08 11.57 5.67
CA THR A 80 -17.36 12.23 5.93
C THR A 80 -18.16 11.49 7.01
N THR A 81 -18.75 12.27 7.91
CA THR A 81 -19.64 11.79 8.96
C THR A 81 -20.90 11.16 8.36
N LEU A 82 -21.66 10.40 9.14
CA LEU A 82 -22.91 9.80 8.66
C LEU A 82 -23.90 10.86 8.13
N ASP A 83 -23.97 12.01 8.78
CA ASP A 83 -24.88 13.10 8.39
C ASP A 83 -24.40 13.80 7.11
N GLU A 84 -23.08 14.00 6.96
CA GLU A 84 -22.49 14.49 5.71
C GLU A 84 -22.74 13.50 4.55
N ARG A 85 -22.56 12.19 4.78
CA ARG A 85 -22.84 11.17 3.76
C ARG A 85 -24.31 11.13 3.36
N ARG A 86 -25.23 11.31 4.31
CA ARG A 86 -26.68 11.39 4.03
C ARG A 86 -27.00 12.63 3.20
N ALA A 87 -26.47 13.79 3.57
CA ALA A 87 -26.65 15.03 2.82
C ALA A 87 -26.08 14.93 1.39
N GLU A 88 -24.90 14.33 1.23
CA GLU A 88 -24.33 14.05 -0.10
C GLU A 88 -25.14 13.05 -0.90
N ALA A 89 -25.66 11.99 -0.28
CA ALA A 89 -26.53 11.02 -0.96
C ALA A 89 -27.81 11.68 -1.48
N THR A 90 -28.42 12.57 -0.69
CA THR A 90 -29.55 13.38 -1.16
C THR A 90 -29.16 14.33 -2.30
N ARG A 91 -27.98 14.96 -2.22
CA ARG A 91 -27.47 15.87 -3.26
C ARG A 91 -27.13 15.15 -4.57
N LEU A 92 -26.51 13.98 -4.50
CA LEU A 92 -26.07 13.19 -5.65
C LEU A 92 -27.21 12.36 -6.27
N GLY A 93 -28.21 11.96 -5.48
CA GLY A 93 -29.30 11.10 -5.93
C GLY A 93 -28.76 9.84 -6.61
N ASN A 94 -29.34 9.46 -7.76
CA ASN A 94 -28.89 8.29 -8.53
C ASN A 94 -27.45 8.40 -9.07
N ARG A 95 -26.83 9.59 -9.05
CA ARG A 95 -25.43 9.74 -9.49
C ARG A 95 -24.43 9.12 -8.51
N ILE A 96 -24.86 8.76 -7.30
CA ILE A 96 -24.03 8.00 -6.34
C ILE A 96 -23.65 6.60 -6.86
N PHE A 97 -24.38 6.07 -7.86
CA PHE A 97 -24.08 4.79 -8.50
C PHE A 97 -23.08 4.89 -9.66
N LEU A 98 -22.68 6.10 -10.05
CA LEU A 98 -21.58 6.26 -10.99
C LEU A 98 -20.27 5.86 -10.32
N PRO A 99 -19.31 5.28 -11.06
CA PRO A 99 -17.96 5.05 -10.55
C PRO A 99 -17.42 6.37 -9.97
N ALA A 100 -16.90 6.29 -8.74
CA ALA A 100 -16.29 7.41 -8.05
C ALA A 100 -15.05 7.94 -8.78
#